data_AF-A0A849DQ03-F1
#
_entry.id   AF-A0A849DQ03-F1
#
_cell.length_a   1.000
_cell.length_b   1.000
_cell.length_c   1.000
_cell.angle_alpha   90.00
_cell.angle_beta   90.00
_cell.angle_gamma   90.00
#
_symmetry.space_group_name_H-M   'P 1'
#
loop_
_entity.id
_entity.type
_entity.pdbx_description
1 polymer ?
#
loop_
_entity_poly.entity_id
_entity_poly.type
_entity_poly.pdbx_seq_one_letter_code
_entity_poly.pdbx_strand_id
1 'polypeptide(L)'
;MSEDDVAPDLRLRAVASSALAGYRAGTVPLRRLIEDLDVVWSRLSSSEWSDDFRGHWWTLEQVYAVAVDRGQINSMPLESLAAIDEAIAGLEALVESWSEATDRSTERQDN
;
A
#
# COMPACT_ATOMS: atom_id res chain seq x y z
N MET A 1 -12.64 7.15 -28.37
CA MET A 1 -11.61 6.98 -27.32
C MET A 1 -12.25 7.43 -26.03
N SER A 2 -12.66 6.50 -25.18
CA SER A 2 -13.29 6.83 -23.90
C SER A 2 -12.19 6.98 -22.86
N GLU A 3 -12.11 8.13 -22.21
CA GLU A 3 -11.18 8.43 -21.10
C GLU A 3 -11.43 7.57 -19.82
N ASP A 4 -12.35 6.60 -19.90
CA ASP A 4 -12.78 5.73 -18.80
C ASP A 4 -12.15 4.32 -18.80
N ASP A 5 -11.43 3.92 -19.84
CA ASP A 5 -10.75 2.60 -19.93
C ASP A 5 -9.30 2.62 -19.40
N VAL A 6 -8.93 3.59 -18.54
CA VAL A 6 -7.73 3.40 -17.72
C VAL A 6 -8.08 2.34 -16.70
N ALA A 7 -7.65 1.10 -16.97
CA ALA A 7 -7.88 -0.07 -16.14
C ALA A 7 -7.83 0.33 -14.66
N PRO A 8 -8.91 0.10 -13.87
CA PRO A 8 -9.04 0.60 -12.50
C PRO A 8 -7.78 0.37 -11.65
N ASP A 9 -7.07 -0.72 -11.92
CA ASP A 9 -5.80 -1.13 -11.32
C ASP A 9 -4.66 -0.10 -11.49
N LEU A 10 -4.55 0.58 -12.64
CA LEU A 10 -3.51 1.59 -12.87
C LEU A 10 -3.73 2.85 -12.02
N ARG A 11 -5.00 3.24 -11.82
CA ARG A 11 -5.34 4.38 -10.95
C ARG A 11 -5.04 4.04 -9.49
N LEU A 12 -5.38 2.82 -9.05
CA LEU A 12 -5.09 2.37 -7.68
C LEU A 12 -3.58 2.26 -7.43
N ARG A 13 -2.83 1.75 -8.42
CA ARG A 13 -1.36 1.73 -8.37
C ARG A 13 -0.77 3.13 -8.22
N ALA A 14 -1.21 4.08 -9.04
CA ALA A 14 -0.74 5.47 -8.96
C ALA A 14 -1.02 6.10 -7.58
N VAL A 15 -2.19 5.85 -7.00
CA VAL A 15 -2.54 6.30 -5.64
C VAL A 15 -1.59 5.71 -4.61
N ALA A 16 -1.39 4.38 -4.62
CA ALA A 16 -0.48 3.71 -3.70
C ALA A 16 0.97 4.23 -3.84
N SER A 17 1.49 4.30 -5.07
CA SER A 17 2.85 4.80 -5.34
C SER A 17 3.03 6.24 -4.85
N SER A 18 2.06 7.13 -5.13
CA SER A 18 2.13 8.53 -4.72
C SER A 18 2.06 8.69 -3.20
N ALA A 19 1.24 7.90 -2.51
CA ALA A 19 1.13 7.95 -1.06
C ALA A 19 2.42 7.49 -0.37
N LEU A 20 3.00 6.37 -0.82
CA LEU A 20 4.27 5.83 -0.31
C LEU A 20 5.42 6.82 -0.52
N ALA A 21 5.55 7.36 -1.74
CA ALA A 21 6.57 8.38 -2.05
C ALA A 21 6.39 9.65 -1.19
N GLY A 22 5.15 10.10 -1.01
CA GLY A 22 4.82 11.25 -0.17
C GLY A 22 5.19 11.05 1.29
N TYR A 23 4.98 9.84 1.83
CA TYR A 23 5.38 9.49 3.18
C TYR A 23 6.90 9.46 3.35
N ARG A 24 7.63 8.81 2.42
CA ARG A 24 9.11 8.79 2.39
C ARG A 24 9.70 10.19 2.36
N ALA A 25 9.09 11.09 1.61
CA ALA A 25 9.50 12.49 1.53
C ALA A 25 9.13 13.33 2.77
N GLY A 26 8.42 12.76 3.75
CA GLY A 26 7.92 13.47 4.94
C GLY A 26 6.80 14.47 4.65
N THR A 27 6.22 14.43 3.45
CA THR A 27 5.14 15.33 3.02
C THR A 27 3.75 14.80 3.36
N VAL A 28 3.63 13.49 3.59
CA VAL A 28 2.40 12.81 3.99
C VAL A 28 2.60 12.19 5.38
N PRO A 29 1.75 12.52 6.38
CA PRO A 29 1.85 11.90 7.70
C PRO A 29 1.36 10.44 7.67
N LEU A 30 1.83 9.60 8.60
CA LEU A 30 1.49 8.17 8.67
C LEU A 30 -0.02 7.90 8.63
N ARG A 31 -0.81 8.69 9.38
CA ARG A 31 -2.28 8.58 9.37
C ARG A 31 -2.86 8.68 7.97
N ARG A 32 -2.36 9.63 7.17
CA ARG A 32 -2.85 9.88 5.83
C ARG A 32 -2.42 8.76 4.88
N LEU A 33 -1.20 8.26 5.02
CA LEU A 33 -0.75 7.07 4.28
C LEU A 33 -1.68 5.88 4.52
N ILE A 34 -2.03 5.59 5.78
CA ILE A 34 -2.94 4.48 6.14
C ILE A 34 -4.31 4.66 5.48
N GLU A 35 -4.88 5.88 5.52
CA GLU A 35 -6.17 6.19 4.87
C GLU A 35 -6.10 6.02 3.34
N ASP A 36 -5.05 6.50 2.68
CA ASP A 36 -4.91 6.40 1.22
C ASP A 36 -4.71 4.93 0.78
N LEU A 37 -3.95 4.14 1.55
CA LEU A 37 -3.77 2.70 1.29
C LEU A 37 -5.03 1.88 1.59
N ASP A 38 -5.88 2.31 2.55
CA ASP A 38 -7.17 1.69 2.83
C ASP A 38 -8.10 1.72 1.62
N VAL A 39 -8.17 2.89 0.97
CA VAL A 39 -8.91 3.08 -0.28
C VAL A 39 -8.38 2.18 -1.40
N VAL A 40 -7.08 1.90 -1.41
CA VAL A 40 -6.47 1.02 -2.41
C VAL A 40 -6.90 -0.42 -2.18
N TRP A 41 -6.60 -1.00 -1.02
CA TRP A 41 -6.82 -2.43 -0.81
C TRP A 41 -8.30 -2.81 -0.77
N SER A 42 -9.17 -1.92 -0.28
CA SER A 42 -10.63 -2.14 -0.26
C SER A 42 -11.27 -2.26 -1.65
N ARG A 43 -10.54 -1.87 -2.71
CA ARG A 43 -11.00 -1.91 -4.11
C ARG A 43 -10.36 -3.04 -4.92
N LEU A 44 -9.42 -3.78 -4.34
CA LEU A 44 -8.77 -4.90 -5.00
C LEU A 44 -9.64 -6.14 -4.96
N SER A 45 -9.53 -6.95 -6.00
CA SER A 45 -10.09 -8.30 -5.98
C SER A 45 -9.24 -9.19 -5.07
N SER A 46 -9.89 -10.10 -4.35
CA SER A 46 -9.21 -11.05 -3.47
C SER A 46 -8.20 -11.89 -4.25
N SER A 47 -6.96 -11.84 -3.80
CA SER A 47 -5.78 -12.50 -4.36
C SER A 47 -4.70 -12.59 -3.29
N GLU A 48 -3.72 -13.47 -3.50
CA GLU A 48 -2.53 -13.56 -2.64
C GLU A 48 -1.82 -12.20 -2.54
N TRP A 49 -1.67 -11.49 -3.66
CA TRP A 49 -1.10 -10.14 -3.69
C TRP A 49 -1.89 -9.15 -2.82
N SER A 50 -3.23 -9.16 -2.89
CA SER A 50 -4.05 -8.26 -2.08
C SER A 50 -4.02 -8.61 -0.58
N ASP A 51 -3.85 -9.89 -0.25
CA ASP A 51 -3.71 -10.34 1.13
C ASP A 51 -2.36 -9.90 1.72
N ASP A 52 -1.28 -10.01 0.96
CA ASP A 52 0.04 -9.50 1.34
C ASP A 52 0.03 -7.97 1.52
N PHE A 53 -0.58 -7.26 0.57
CA PHE A 53 -0.75 -5.81 0.66
C PHE A 53 -1.52 -5.42 1.93
N ARG A 54 -2.63 -6.12 2.20
CA ARG A 54 -3.43 -5.91 3.41
C ARG A 54 -2.63 -6.21 4.68
N GLY A 55 -1.77 -7.23 4.68
CA GLY A 55 -0.92 -7.57 5.81
C GLY A 55 0.02 -6.43 6.21
N HIS A 56 0.69 -5.82 5.25
CA HIS A 56 1.55 -4.66 5.49
C HIS A 56 0.75 -3.43 5.91
N TRP A 57 -0.37 -3.14 5.24
CA TRP A 57 -1.27 -2.05 5.63
C TRP A 57 -1.78 -2.21 7.08
N TRP A 58 -2.20 -3.41 7.45
CA TRP A 58 -2.68 -3.72 8.80
C TRP A 58 -1.59 -3.52 9.86
N THR A 59 -0.35 -3.83 9.52
CA THR A 59 0.81 -3.57 10.39
C THR A 59 0.96 -2.08 10.67
N LEU A 60 0.87 -1.23 9.64
CA LEU A 60 0.91 0.23 9.80
C LEU A 60 -0.24 0.74 10.68
N GLU A 61 -1.45 0.24 10.44
CA GLU A 61 -2.63 0.62 11.23
C GLU A 61 -2.47 0.25 12.71
N GLN A 62 -2.02 -0.97 13.01
CA GLN A 62 -1.83 -1.42 14.39
C GLN A 62 -0.76 -0.61 15.11
N VAL A 63 0.40 -0.39 14.49
CA VAL A 63 1.48 0.40 15.10
C VAL A 63 1.00 1.83 15.37
N TYR A 64 0.31 2.43 14.41
CA TYR A 64 -0.26 3.77 14.57
C TYR A 64 -1.29 3.81 15.71
N ALA A 65 -2.24 2.86 15.75
CA ALA A 65 -3.27 2.80 16.77
C ALA A 65 -2.68 2.65 18.18
N VAL A 66 -1.68 1.80 18.36
CA VAL A 66 -0.97 1.64 19.64
C VAL A 66 -0.25 2.93 20.04
N ALA A 67 0.38 3.62 19.09
CA ALA A 67 1.06 4.88 19.36
C ALA A 67 0.06 6.01 19.72
N VAL A 68 -1.13 6.04 19.09
CA VAL A 68 -2.22 6.96 19.48
C VAL A 68 -2.67 6.66 20.91
N ASP A 69 -3.00 5.41 21.20
CA ASP A 69 -3.49 4.97 22.52
C ASP A 69 -2.51 5.32 23.65
N ARG A 70 -1.21 5.16 23.40
CA ARG A 70 -0.14 5.49 24.36
C ARG A 70 0.27 6.96 24.37
N GLY A 71 -0.26 7.80 23.49
CA GLY A 71 0.15 9.20 23.35
C GLY A 71 1.59 9.39 22.84
N GLN A 72 2.12 8.43 22.10
CA GLN A 72 3.53 8.33 21.68
C GLN A 72 3.76 8.67 20.20
N ILE A 73 2.80 9.31 19.53
CA ILE A 73 2.88 9.62 18.09
C ILE A 73 4.15 10.41 17.70
N ASN A 74 4.60 11.31 18.56
CA ASN A 74 5.80 12.14 18.30
C ASN A 74 7.10 11.50 18.83
N SER A 75 7.02 10.34 19.48
CA SER A 75 8.16 9.67 20.12
C SER A 75 7.95 8.16 20.12
N MET A 76 7.70 7.60 18.93
CA MET A 76 7.51 6.16 18.77
C MET A 76 8.78 5.38 19.14
N PRO A 77 8.66 4.23 19.81
CA PRO A 77 9.77 3.32 20.04
C PRO A 77 10.48 2.92 18.75
N LEU A 78 11.77 2.62 18.84
CA LEU A 78 12.58 2.19 17.68
C LEU A 78 12.00 0.95 16.99
N GLU A 79 11.47 0.01 17.76
CA GLU A 79 10.76 -1.18 17.26
C GLU A 79 9.54 -0.83 16.40
N SER A 80 8.76 0.18 16.80
CA SER A 80 7.60 0.65 16.05
C SER A 80 8.02 1.32 14.75
N LEU A 81 9.09 2.13 14.79
CA LEU A 81 9.66 2.77 13.61
C LEU A 81 10.21 1.72 12.62
N ALA A 82 10.88 0.68 13.11
CA ALA A 82 11.38 -0.42 12.28
C ALA A 82 10.22 -1.20 11.63
N ALA A 83 9.17 -1.51 12.38
CA ALA A 83 7.98 -2.18 11.83
C ALA A 83 7.27 -1.34 10.76
N ILE A 84 7.22 0.00 10.93
CA ILE A 84 6.70 0.91 9.91
C ILE A 84 7.57 0.86 8.66
N ASP A 85 8.89 0.95 8.81
CA ASP A 85 9.82 0.93 7.68
C ASP A 85 9.76 -0.37 6.87
N GLU A 86 9.70 -1.52 7.57
CA GLU A 86 9.54 -2.83 6.97
C GLU A 86 8.21 -2.96 6.21
N ALA A 87 7.10 -2.52 6.82
CA ALA A 87 5.80 -2.56 6.16
C ALA A 87 5.74 -1.66 4.91
N ILE A 88 6.37 -0.48 4.95
CA ILE A 88 6.47 0.41 3.78
C ILE A 88 7.31 -0.22 2.69
N ALA A 89 8.47 -0.81 3.02
CA ALA A 89 9.31 -1.49 2.04
C ALA A 89 8.57 -2.67 1.36
N GLY A 90 7.78 -3.43 2.12
CA GLY A 90 6.93 -4.48 1.58
C GLY A 90 5.86 -3.95 0.62
N LEU A 91 5.18 -2.86 0.99
CA LEU A 91 4.21 -2.19 0.11
C LEU A 91 4.85 -1.64 -1.16
N GLU A 92 6.04 -1.04 -1.07
CA GLU A 92 6.80 -0.54 -2.22
C GLU A 92 7.13 -1.68 -3.20
N ALA A 93 7.61 -2.82 -2.70
CA ALA A 93 7.91 -4.00 -3.52
C ALA A 93 6.66 -4.59 -4.19
N LEU A 94 5.53 -4.65 -3.48
CA LEU A 94 4.26 -5.10 -4.04
C LEU A 94 3.78 -4.17 -5.15
N VAL A 95 3.85 -2.86 -4.94
CA VAL A 95 3.43 -1.85 -5.92
C VAL A 95 4.32 -1.82 -7.17
N GLU A 96 5.61 -2.12 -7.02
CA GLU A 96 6.54 -2.31 -8.14
C GLU A 96 6.17 -3.55 -8.96
N SER A 97 5.92 -4.69 -8.30
CA SER A 97 5.53 -5.96 -8.93
C SER A 97 4.08 -6.00 -9.45
N TRP A 98 3.25 -5.01 -9.13
CA TRP A 98 1.86 -4.88 -9.62
C TRP A 98 1.78 -4.99 -11.16
N SER A 99 2.82 -4.54 -11.88
CA SER A 99 2.86 -4.65 -13.35
C SER A 99 3.08 -6.09 -13.86
N GLU A 100 3.81 -6.93 -13.11
CA GLU A 100 4.18 -8.29 -13.53
C GLU A 100 3.03 -9.29 -13.36
N ALA A 101 2.07 -8.97 -12.50
CA ALA A 101 0.87 -9.78 -12.29
C ALA A 101 -0.13 -9.64 -13.44
N THR A 102 -0.27 -8.45 -14.02
CA THR A 102 -1.20 -8.19 -15.12
C THR A 102 -0.69 -8.73 -16.46
N ASP A 103 0.63 -8.77 -16.68
CA ASP A 103 1.21 -9.29 -17.93
C ASP A 103 1.06 -10.82 -18.08
N ARG A 104 1.09 -11.59 -16.98
CA ARG A 104 1.00 -13.06 -17.02
C ARG A 104 -0.41 -13.63 -17.24
N SER A 105 -1.46 -12.81 -17.19
CA SER A 105 -2.82 -13.26 -17.45
C SER A 105 -3.19 -13.27 -18.94
N THR A 106 -2.37 -12.66 -19.80
CA THR A 106 -2.63 -12.58 -21.26
C THR A 106 -2.00 -13.75 -22.04
N GLU A 107 -1.07 -14.51 -21.45
CA GLU A 107 -0.29 -15.56 -22.14
C GLU A 107 -0.70 -16.99 -21.74
N ARG A 108 -1.99 -17.26 -21.58
CA ARG A 108 -2.52 -18.63 -21.36
C ARG A 108 -3.78 -18.95 -22.17
N GLN A 109 -3.93 -18.36 -23.34
CA GLN A 109 -5.08 -18.66 -24.20
C GLN A 109 -4.74 -18.72 -25.68
N ASP A 110 -3.63 -19.38 -26.02
CA ASP A 110 -3.40 -19.92 -27.36
C ASP A 110 -2.47 -21.15 -27.26
N ASN A 111 -3.04 -22.32 -26.94
CA ASN A 111 -2.58 -23.63 -27.45
C ASN A 111 -3.63 -24.73 -27.22
#